data_AF-A0A087D7Q3-F1
#
_entry.id   AF-A0A087D7Q3-F1
#
_cell.length_a   1.000
_cell.length_b   1.000
_cell.length_c   1.000
_cell.angle_alpha   90.00
_cell.angle_beta   90.00
_cell.angle_gamma   90.00
#
_symmetry.space_group_name_H-M   'P 1'
#
loop_
_entity.id
_entity.type
_entity.pdbx_description
1 polymer ?
#
loop_
_entity_poly.entity_id
_entity_poly.type
_entity_poly.pdbx_seq_one_letter_code
_entity_poly.pdbx_strand_id
1 'polypeptide(L)' 'MVPIENVYAQICEFAAAAGVRKVILFGSRAKGTARPKSDIDLAVSGCPDFQYFRGSLAKRSVVVAQVRCH' A
#
# COMPACT_ATOMS: atom_id res chain seq x y z
N MET A 1 -0.92 -20.55 1.27
CA MET A 1 -0.24 -19.34 0.77
C MET A 1 -1.33 -18.37 0.34
N VAL A 2 -1.38 -17.15 0.89
CA VAL A 2 -2.40 -16.17 0.48
C VAL A 2 -1.98 -15.63 -0.91
N PRO A 3 -2.87 -15.66 -1.93
CA PRO A 3 -2.59 -15.06 -3.23
C PRO A 3 -2.26 -13.57 -3.07
N ILE A 4 -1.29 -13.07 -3.84
CA ILE A 4 -0.86 -11.66 -3.74
C ILE A 4 -1.99 -10.71 -4.17
N GLU A 5 -2.84 -11.18 -5.07
CA GLU A 5 -4.04 -10.52 -5.57
C GLU A 5 -4.99 -10.19 -4.40
N ASN A 6 -5.12 -11.10 -3.44
CA ASN A 6 -5.94 -10.88 -2.24
C ASN A 6 -5.32 -9.82 -1.33
N VAL A 7 -3.98 -9.70 -1.31
CA VAL A 7 -3.29 -8.65 -0.56
C VAL A 7 -3.53 -7.29 -1.22
N TYR A 8 -3.47 -7.22 -2.55
CA TYR A 8 -3.77 -5.99 -3.29
C TYR A 8 -5.23 -5.55 -3.12
N ALA A 9 -6.18 -6.49 -3.18
CA ALA A 9 -7.59 -6.21 -2.93
C ALA A 9 -7.80 -5.61 -1.52
N GLN A 10 -7.21 -6.23 -0.49
CA GLN A 10 -7.27 -5.71 0.88
C GLN A 10 -6.65 -4.32 1.01
N ILE A 11 -5.50 -4.07 0.37
CA ILE A 11 -4.88 -2.73 0.35
C ILE A 11 -5.85 -1.69 -0.22
N CYS A 12 -6.54 -2.02 -1.32
CA CYS A 12 -7.54 -1.14 -1.92
C CYS A 12 -8.73 -0.88 -0.99
N GLU A 13 -9.21 -1.90 -0.27
CA GLU A 13 -10.28 -1.74 0.73
C GLU A 13 -9.88 -0.79 1.86
N PHE A 14 -8.68 -0.96 2.43
CA PHE A 14 -8.17 -0.04 3.47
C PHE A 14 -7.97 1.37 2.92
N ALA A 15 -7.51 1.49 1.68
CA ALA A 15 -7.30 2.78 1.03
C ALA A 15 -8.64 3.52 0.85
N ALA A 16 -9.67 2.80 0.40
CA ALA A 16 -11.02 3.34 0.27
C ALA A 16 -11.61 3.75 1.64
N ALA A 17 -11.46 2.90 2.66
CA ALA A 17 -11.92 3.18 4.03
C ALA A 17 -11.22 4.40 4.64
N ALA A 18 -9.94 4.59 4.33
CA ALA A 18 -9.15 5.74 4.77
C ALA A 18 -9.31 6.99 3.88
N GLY A 19 -10.16 6.95 2.85
CA GLY A 19 -10.39 8.07 1.93
C GLY A 19 -9.18 8.44 1.05
N VAL A 20 -8.28 7.49 0.80
CA VAL A 20 -7.11 7.70 -0.07
C VAL A 20 -7.57 7.92 -1.51
N ARG A 21 -7.18 9.04 -2.12
CA ARG A 21 -7.53 9.34 -3.52
C ARG A 21 -6.73 8.55 -4.55
N LYS A 22 -5.47 8.24 -4.25
CA LYS A 22 -4.59 7.54 -5.19
C LYS A 22 -3.63 6.62 -4.45
N VAL A 23 -3.51 5.38 -4.90
CA VAL A 23 -2.52 4.39 -4.45
C VAL A 23 -1.65 4.00 -5.64
N ILE A 24 -0.34 3.96 -5.45
CA ILE A 24 0.65 3.63 -6.48
C ILE A 24 1.56 2.55 -5.93
N LEU A 25 1.66 1.41 -6.60
CA LEU A 25 2.67 0.39 -6.28
C LEU A 25 4.04 0.85 -6.79
N PHE A 26 5.05 0.84 -5.93
CA PHE A 26 6.43 1.11 -6.32
C PHE A 26 7.37 0.01 -5.81
N GLY A 27 8.68 0.22 -5.97
CA GLY A 27 9.69 -0.68 -5.45
C GLY A 27 9.90 -1.94 -6.28
N SER A 28 10.46 -2.98 -5.64
CA SER A 28 10.92 -4.21 -6.33
C SER A 28 9.80 -4.94 -7.08
N ARG A 29 8.55 -4.88 -6.56
CA ARG A 29 7.37 -5.49 -7.18
C ARG A 29 6.94 -4.76 -8.45
N ALA A 30 6.95 -3.43 -8.44
CA ALA A 30 6.70 -2.65 -9.66
C ALA A 30 7.76 -2.87 -10.73
N LYS A 31 9.00 -3.18 -10.34
CA LYS A 31 10.14 -3.47 -11.24
C LYS A 31 10.21 -4.92 -11.71
N GLY A 32 9.36 -5.82 -11.21
CA GLY A 32 9.41 -7.24 -11.54
C GLY A 32 10.58 -8.02 -10.94
N THR A 33 11.35 -7.42 -10.02
CA THR A 33 12.50 -8.07 -9.36
C THR A 33 12.18 -8.64 -7.97
N ALA A 34 10.90 -8.61 -7.60
CA ALA A 34 10.43 -9.06 -6.29
C ALA A 34 10.49 -10.58 -6.13
N ARG A 35 10.88 -11.00 -4.93
CA ARG A 35 10.84 -12.39 -4.46
C ARG A 35 9.53 -12.64 -3.72
N PRO A 36 9.11 -13.90 -3.51
CA PRO A 36 7.85 -14.21 -2.81
C PRO A 36 7.70 -13.58 -1.41
N LYS A 37 8.82 -13.33 -0.71
CA LYS A 37 8.87 -12.66 0.61
C LYS A 37 9.22 -11.18 0.56
N SER A 38 9.31 -10.57 -0.63
CA SER A 38 9.60 -9.14 -0.74
C SER A 38 8.45 -8.31 -0.19
N ASP A 39 8.81 -7.25 0.54
CA ASP A 39 7.90 -6.21 1.01
C ASP A 39 7.12 -5.58 -0.17
N ILE A 40 5.96 -5.00 0.15
CA ILE A 40 5.13 -4.27 -0.81
C ILE A 40 5.30 -2.78 -0.52
N ASP A 41 5.87 -2.04 -1.47
CA ASP A 41 6.05 -0.60 -1.34
C ASP A 41 4.89 0.15 -2.03
N LEU A 42 4.17 1.01 -1.28
CA LEU A 42 3.00 1.74 -1.75
C LEU A 42 3.13 3.24 -1.51
N ALA A 43 2.86 4.04 -2.53
CA ALA A 43 2.80 5.49 -2.45
C ALA A 43 1.34 5.92 -2.49
N VAL A 44 0.90 6.70 -1.52
CA VAL A 44 -0.48 7.19 -1.44
C VAL A 44 -0.56 8.71 -1.52
N SER A 45 -1.54 9.23 -2.24
CA SER A 45 -1.80 10.67 -2.34
C SER A 45 -3.26 10.98 -2.02
N GLY A 46 -3.47 12.15 -1.40
CA GLY A 46 -4.79 12.61 -1.00
C GLY A 46 -5.43 11.76 0.09
N CYS A 47 -4.65 11.30 1.07
CA CYS A 47 -5.15 10.61 2.25
C CYS A 47 -5.45 11.62 3.38
N PRO A 48 -6.72 11.77 3.80
CA PRO A 48 -7.10 12.62 4.94
C PRO A 48 -6.50 12.11 6.25
N ASP A 49 -6.51 10.79 6.45
CA ASP A 49 -5.98 10.14 7.66
C ASP A 49 -4.90 9.10 7.31
N PHE A 50 -3.69 9.61 7.04
CA PHE A 50 -2.55 8.77 6.71
C PHE A 50 -2.12 7.88 7.89
N GLN A 51 -2.32 8.33 9.12
CA GLN A 51 -1.90 7.57 10.30
C GLN A 51 -2.78 6.35 10.52
N TYR A 52 -4.10 6.51 10.37
CA TYR A 52 -5.02 5.38 10.37
C TYR A 52 -4.65 4.38 9.26
N PHE A 53 -4.49 4.84 8.02
CA PHE A 53 -4.14 3.98 6.88
C PHE A 53 -2.83 3.21 7.10
N ARG A 54 -1.77 3.91 7.54
CA ARG A 54 -0.47 3.31 7.85
C ARG A 54 -0.58 2.32 9.02
N GLY A 55 -1.38 2.61 10.04
CA GLY A 55 -1.66 1.71 11.16
C GLY A 55 -2.38 0.42 10.75
N SER A 56 -3.37 0.51 9.86
CA SER A 56 -4.08 -0.65 9.30
C SER A 56 -3.17 -1.58 8.50
N LEU A 57 -2.07 -1.05 7.95
CA LEU A 57 -1.09 -1.78 7.16
C LEU A 57 0.13 -2.24 7.96
N ALA A 58 0.43 -1.65 9.11
CA ALA A 58 1.62 -1.95 9.92
C ALA A 58 1.71 -3.41 10.42
N LYS A 59 0.59 -4.14 10.45
CA LYS A 59 0.56 -5.59 10.78
C LYS A 59 0.96 -6.48 9.60
N ARG A 60 1.21 -5.90 8.43
CA ARG A 60 1.60 -6.57 7.19
C ARG A 60 2.96 -6.02 6.76
N SER A 61 3.79 -6.83 6.13
CA SER A 61 5.08 -6.42 5.54
C SER A 61 4.88 -5.50 4.32
N VAL A 62 4.30 -4.33 4.57
CA VAL A 62 3.90 -3.32 3.59
C VAL A 62 4.49 -1.99 4.03
N VAL A 63 5.30 -1.41 3.16
CA VAL A 63 5.89 -0.09 3.36
C VAL A 63 5.01 0.92 2.65
N VAL A 64 4.59 1.97 3.37
CA VAL A 64 3.72 3.01 2.81
C VAL A 64 4.41 4.36 2.90
N ALA A 65 4.49 5.07 1.78
CA ALA A 65 4.94 6.45 1.69
C ALA A 65 3.76 7.38 1.39
N GLN A 66 3.65 8.50 2.10
CA GLN A 66 2.71 9.56 1.76
C GLN A 66 3.35 10.50 0.73
N VAL A 67 2.71 10.65 -0.42
CA VAL A 67 3.05 11.65 -1.42
C VAL A 67 2.19 12.88 -1.16
N ARG A 68 2.80 13.98 -0.74
CA ARG A 68 2.14 15.28 -0.66
C ARG A 68 2.27 15.94 -2.04
N CYS A 69 1.16 16.03 -2.77
CA CYS A 69 1.08 16.92 -3.94
C CYS A 69 0.76 18.32 -3.41
N HIS A 70 1.65 19.29 -3.65
CA HIS A 70 1.38 20.72 -3.51
C HIS A 70 0.51 21.21 -4.67
#